data_AF-A0A816DSI5-F1
#
_entry.id   AF-A0A816DSI5-F1
#
_cell.length_a   1.000
_cell.length_b   1.000
_cell.length_c   1.000
_cell.angle_alpha   90.00
_cell.angle_beta   90.00
_cell.angle_gamma   90.00
#
_symmetry.space_group_name_H-M   'P 1'
#
loop_
_entity.id
_entity.type
_entity.pdbx_description
1 polymer ?
#
loop_
_entity_poly.entity_id
_entity_poly.type
_entity_poly.pdbx_seq_one_letter_code
_entity_poly.pdbx_strand_id
1 'polypeptide(L)'
;ADEFVLEDVEVSVSDHVQKVLKPNWSASWEEIGAENELEDTYTLPIPTLEECVKKIISYMGMQPCERSDKVPDGKASHALYLAGVYRGGHDVLVRAKMALGGTSSDPGAQAITMQLTIRSTDESAVQVIASAVE
;
A
#
# COMPACT_ATOMS: atom_id res chain seq x y z
N ALA A 1 3.52 46.68 -0.10
CA ALA A 1 4.38 45.50 -0.15
C ALA A 1 3.88 44.66 -1.31
N ASP A 2 4.75 44.24 -2.21
CA ASP A 2 4.34 43.40 -3.34
C ASP A 2 4.21 41.95 -2.86
N GLU A 3 3.07 41.34 -3.13
CA GLU A 3 2.78 39.93 -2.86
C GLU A 3 2.97 39.12 -4.15
N PHE A 4 3.62 37.97 -4.04
CA PHE A 4 3.82 37.03 -5.15
C PHE A 4 3.04 35.76 -4.88
N VAL A 5 2.26 35.33 -5.88
CA VAL A 5 1.56 34.05 -5.84
C VAL A 5 2.59 32.93 -6.03
N LEU A 6 2.59 31.97 -5.10
CA LEU A 6 3.42 30.76 -5.18
C LEU A 6 2.62 29.60 -5.79
N GLU A 7 3.33 28.55 -6.18
CA GLU A 7 2.73 27.29 -6.62
C GLU A 7 2.05 26.54 -5.47
N ASP A 8 1.06 25.72 -5.82
CA ASP A 8 0.39 24.86 -4.86
C ASP A 8 1.33 23.73 -4.42
N VAL A 9 1.35 23.47 -3.11
CA VAL A 9 2.09 22.35 -2.52
C VAL A 9 1.11 21.24 -2.20
N GLU A 10 1.24 20.10 -2.89
CA GLU A 10 0.49 18.90 -2.59
C GLU A 10 1.17 18.10 -1.48
N VAL A 11 0.38 17.67 -0.49
CA VAL A 11 0.83 16.78 0.59
C VAL A 11 0.00 15.51 0.53
N SER A 12 0.68 14.38 0.53
CA SER A 12 0.13 13.04 0.38
C SER A 12 0.41 12.17 1.61
N VAL A 13 -0.17 10.96 1.66
CA VAL A 13 0.13 9.97 2.71
C VAL A 13 1.61 9.59 2.71
N SER A 14 2.24 9.52 1.53
CA SER A 14 3.66 9.18 1.41
C SER A 14 4.58 10.16 2.15
N ASP A 15 4.18 11.42 2.31
CA ASP A 15 4.93 12.44 3.06
C ASP A 15 4.90 12.22 4.59
N HIS A 16 4.03 11.31 5.06
CA HIS A 16 3.86 10.99 6.47
C HIS A 16 4.58 9.69 6.88
N VAL A 17 5.20 9.00 5.92
CA VAL A 17 5.74 7.66 6.10
C VAL A 17 7.21 7.61 5.69
N GLN A 18 8.06 7.18 6.62
CA GLN A 18 9.45 6.88 6.31
C GLN A 18 9.59 5.42 5.86
N LYS A 19 10.21 5.19 4.70
CA LYS A 19 10.56 3.85 4.22
C LYS A 19 11.50 3.14 5.20
N VAL A 20 11.19 1.89 5.54
CA VAL A 20 12.03 1.04 6.42
C VAL A 20 12.18 -0.36 5.83
N LEU A 21 13.41 -0.87 5.81
CA LEU A 21 13.67 -2.25 5.40
C LEU A 21 13.41 -3.19 6.58
N LYS A 22 12.51 -4.17 6.40
CA LYS A 22 12.37 -5.31 7.31
C LYS A 22 12.92 -6.57 6.62
N PRO A 23 14.09 -7.10 7.03
CA PRO A 23 14.69 -8.29 6.41
C PRO A 23 13.83 -9.55 6.54
N ASN A 24 13.03 -9.63 7.60
CA ASN A 24 12.03 -10.68 7.82
C ASN A 24 10.69 -9.99 8.10
N TRP A 25 9.92 -9.75 7.04
CA TRP A 25 8.68 -9.00 7.15
C TRP A 25 7.64 -9.80 7.95
N SER A 26 7.60 -11.12 7.74
CA SER A 26 6.70 -12.02 8.45
C SER A 26 6.91 -12.00 9.97
N ALA A 27 8.16 -11.99 10.45
CA ALA A 27 8.43 -11.88 11.88
C ALA A 27 7.95 -10.53 12.46
N SER A 28 8.20 -9.42 11.76
CA SER A 28 7.70 -8.10 12.18
C SER A 28 6.17 -8.00 12.14
N TRP A 29 5.52 -8.68 11.19
CA TRP A 29 4.06 -8.76 11.10
C TRP A 29 3.42 -9.47 12.29
N GLU A 30 4.04 -10.56 12.75
CA GLU A 30 3.61 -11.27 13.96
C GLU A 30 3.94 -10.48 15.24
N GLU A 31 5.09 -9.79 15.27
CA GLU A 31 5.50 -8.96 16.41
C GLU A 31 4.56 -7.78 16.66
N ILE A 32 4.11 -7.08 15.61
CA ILE A 32 3.12 -6.01 15.75
C ILE A 32 1.77 -6.56 16.23
N GLY A 33 1.40 -7.77 15.78
CA GLY A 33 0.11 -8.39 16.13
C GLY A 33 -1.10 -7.70 15.49
N ALA A 34 -2.29 -8.21 15.78
CA ALA A 34 -3.54 -7.77 15.14
C ALA A 34 -4.36 -6.79 16.00
N GLU A 35 -3.75 -6.14 17.00
CA GLU A 35 -4.47 -5.21 17.89
C GLU A 35 -5.05 -4.03 17.11
N ASN A 36 -4.24 -3.40 16.26
CA ASN A 36 -4.68 -2.40 15.29
C ASN A 36 -4.51 -2.97 13.88
N GLU A 37 -5.54 -3.68 13.40
CA GLU A 37 -5.60 -4.23 12.05
C GLU A 37 -6.80 -3.66 11.29
N LEU A 38 -6.58 -3.23 10.05
CA LEU A 38 -7.65 -2.93 9.10
C LEU A 38 -7.48 -3.85 7.89
N GLU A 39 -8.59 -4.44 7.45
CA GLU A 39 -8.65 -5.21 6.23
C GLU A 39 -9.81 -4.72 5.35
N ASP A 40 -9.53 -4.47 4.07
CA ASP A 40 -10.54 -4.13 3.08
C ASP A 40 -10.24 -4.77 1.72
N THR A 41 -11.25 -4.89 0.87
CA THR A 41 -11.15 -5.49 -0.46
C THR A 41 -11.57 -4.51 -1.54
N TYR A 42 -10.66 -4.24 -2.47
CA TYR A 42 -10.83 -3.30 -3.57
C TYR A 42 -10.88 -4.02 -4.91
N THR A 43 -11.65 -3.47 -5.85
CA THR A 43 -11.55 -3.84 -7.27
C THR A 43 -10.99 -2.65 -8.03
N LEU A 44 -9.79 -2.84 -8.57
CA LEU A 44 -9.02 -1.78 -9.22
C LEU A 44 -9.12 -1.97 -10.74
N PRO A 45 -9.45 -0.91 -11.52
CA PRO A 45 -9.47 -0.96 -12.98
C PRO A 45 -8.06 -0.90 -13.56
N ILE A 46 -7.16 -1.74 -13.04
CA ILE A 46 -5.76 -1.86 -13.43
C ILE A 46 -5.60 -3.23 -14.11
N PRO A 47 -5.06 -3.28 -15.34
CA PRO A 47 -5.06 -4.50 -16.12
C PRO A 47 -4.00 -5.52 -15.70
N THR A 48 -2.92 -5.10 -15.03
CA THR A 48 -1.75 -5.96 -14.74
C THR A 48 -1.29 -5.86 -13.29
N LEU A 49 -0.82 -6.99 -12.74
CA LEU A 49 -0.35 -7.06 -11.36
C LEU A 49 0.88 -6.16 -11.16
N GLU A 50 1.75 -6.07 -12.17
CA GLU A 50 2.96 -5.25 -12.18
C GLU A 50 2.64 -3.76 -12.06
N GLU A 51 1.63 -3.29 -12.79
CA GLU A 51 1.18 -1.90 -12.71
C GLU A 51 0.53 -1.61 -11.35
N CYS A 52 -0.28 -2.54 -10.86
CA CYS A 52 -0.93 -2.44 -9.55
C CYS A 52 0.10 -2.32 -8.43
N VAL A 53 1.13 -3.19 -8.42
CA VAL A 53 2.24 -3.15 -7.46
C VAL A 53 2.95 -1.79 -7.48
N LYS A 54 3.28 -1.27 -8.67
CA LYS A 54 3.97 0.03 -8.80
C LYS A 54 3.13 1.18 -8.26
N LYS A 55 1.84 1.20 -8.56
CA LYS A 55 0.90 2.23 -8.08
C LYS A 55 0.79 2.21 -6.57
N ILE A 56 0.58 1.04 -5.96
CA ILE A 56 0.46 0.90 -4.50
C ILE A 56 1.74 1.37 -3.79
N ILE A 57 2.93 0.94 -4.27
CA ILE A 57 4.22 1.39 -3.71
C ILE A 57 4.33 2.92 -3.77
N SER A 58 3.91 3.52 -4.89
CA SER A 58 3.97 4.98 -5.09
C SER A 58 3.03 5.72 -4.15
N TYR A 59 1.77 5.28 -4.03
CA TYR A 59 0.77 5.95 -3.20
C TYR A 59 1.09 5.86 -1.71
N MET A 60 1.54 4.70 -1.26
CA MET A 60 1.87 4.49 0.16
C MET A 60 3.22 5.07 0.55
N GLY A 61 4.15 5.22 -0.39
CA GLY A 61 5.50 5.72 -0.10
C GLY A 61 6.33 4.76 0.76
N MET A 62 5.97 3.47 0.83
CA MET A 62 6.58 2.49 1.72
C MET A 62 7.66 1.64 1.04
N GLN A 63 8.45 0.91 1.84
CA GLN A 63 9.51 0.05 1.36
C GLN A 63 8.96 -1.35 1.01
N PRO A 64 9.08 -1.81 -0.24
CA PRO A 64 8.82 -3.21 -0.55
C PRO A 64 9.84 -4.13 0.13
N CYS A 65 9.32 -5.20 0.74
CA CYS A 65 10.10 -6.19 1.46
C CYS A 65 10.15 -7.51 0.68
N GLU A 66 11.14 -8.36 0.97
CA GLU A 66 11.22 -9.74 0.43
C GLU A 66 11.14 -9.84 -1.11
N ARG A 67 11.54 -8.77 -1.83
CA ARG A 67 11.44 -8.63 -3.31
C ARG A 67 10.01 -8.74 -3.84
N SER A 68 9.01 -8.43 -3.02
CA SER A 68 7.60 -8.47 -3.39
C SER A 68 7.21 -7.38 -4.40
N ASP A 69 8.11 -6.45 -4.74
CA ASP A 69 7.94 -5.50 -5.86
C ASP A 69 8.09 -6.17 -7.24
N LYS A 70 8.59 -7.41 -7.29
CA LYS A 70 8.75 -8.17 -8.53
C LYS A 70 7.65 -9.23 -8.64
N VAL A 71 6.77 -9.05 -9.62
CA VAL A 71 5.78 -10.06 -10.00
C VAL A 71 6.45 -11.09 -10.93
N PRO A 72 6.40 -12.40 -10.62
CA PRO A 72 6.90 -13.43 -11.52
C PRO A 72 5.99 -13.62 -12.74
N ASP A 73 6.57 -13.92 -13.90
CA ASP A 73 5.83 -14.11 -15.16
C ASP A 73 4.75 -15.20 -15.06
N GLY A 74 3.59 -14.95 -15.68
CA GLY A 74 2.51 -15.93 -15.81
C GLY A 74 1.73 -16.21 -14.51
N LYS A 75 1.93 -15.41 -13.45
CA LYS A 75 1.16 -15.52 -12.21
C LYS A 75 -0.19 -14.82 -12.33
N ALA A 76 -1.26 -15.49 -11.88
CA ALA A 76 -2.59 -14.92 -11.79
C ALA A 76 -2.87 -14.21 -10.46
N SER A 77 -1.96 -14.32 -9.49
CA SER A 77 -2.03 -13.66 -8.19
C SER A 77 -0.64 -13.31 -7.66
N HIS A 78 -0.58 -12.30 -6.81
CA HIS A 78 0.65 -11.80 -6.22
C HIS A 78 0.40 -11.22 -4.83
N ALA A 79 1.42 -11.24 -3.96
CA ALA A 79 1.37 -10.60 -2.65
C ALA A 79 2.48 -9.56 -2.56
N LEU A 80 2.11 -8.33 -2.22
CA LEU A 80 3.00 -7.21 -1.96
C LEU A 80 3.09 -6.97 -0.45
N TYR A 81 4.32 -6.92 0.07
CA TYR A 81 4.62 -6.64 1.46
C TYR A 81 5.36 -5.31 1.56
N LEU A 82 4.81 -4.38 2.33
CA LEU A 82 5.39 -3.05 2.53
C LEU A 82 5.66 -2.80 4.01
N ALA A 83 6.71 -2.02 4.26
CA ALA A 83 7.07 -1.56 5.59
C ALA A 83 7.43 -0.08 5.60
N GLY A 84 7.04 0.59 6.68
CA GLY A 84 7.35 1.99 6.91
C GLY A 84 7.19 2.34 8.38
N VAL A 85 7.59 3.56 8.72
CA VAL A 85 7.41 4.16 10.04
C VAL A 85 6.56 5.40 9.87
N TYR A 86 5.39 5.40 10.49
CA TYR A 86 4.53 6.57 10.57
C TYR A 86 5.05 7.54 11.63
N ARG A 87 4.54 8.78 11.58
CA ARG A 87 4.85 9.85 12.54
C ARG A 87 4.85 9.35 13.98
N GLY A 88 5.80 9.82 14.79
CA GLY A 88 5.94 9.38 16.18
C GLY A 88 6.75 8.09 16.37
N GLY A 89 7.20 7.44 15.28
CA GLY A 89 8.01 6.22 15.37
C GLY A 89 7.20 4.93 15.37
N HIS A 90 5.93 5.00 14.95
CA HIS A 90 5.04 3.84 14.90
C HIS A 90 5.30 3.02 13.65
N ASP A 91 5.68 1.76 13.83
CA ASP A 91 5.83 0.83 12.72
C ASP A 91 4.47 0.59 12.06
N VAL A 92 4.44 0.67 10.72
CA VAL A 92 3.28 0.31 9.90
C VAL A 92 3.72 -0.71 8.87
N LEU A 93 2.98 -1.82 8.78
CA LEU A 93 3.16 -2.86 7.79
C LEU A 93 1.90 -3.01 6.96
N VAL A 94 2.07 -3.28 5.67
CA VAL A 94 0.97 -3.49 4.73
C VAL A 94 1.18 -4.78 3.96
N ARG A 95 0.09 -5.53 3.81
CA ARG A 95 0.00 -6.71 2.95
C ARG A 95 -1.11 -6.50 1.93
N ALA A 96 -0.76 -6.40 0.66
CA ALA A 96 -1.71 -6.36 -0.44
C ALA A 96 -1.67 -7.68 -1.21
N LYS A 97 -2.74 -8.49 -1.12
CA LYS A 97 -2.92 -9.70 -1.92
C LYS A 97 -3.78 -9.37 -3.12
N MET A 98 -3.25 -9.58 -4.32
CA MET A 98 -3.88 -9.22 -5.59
C MET A 98 -4.12 -10.46 -6.43
N ALA A 99 -5.23 -10.47 -7.17
CA ALA A 99 -5.53 -11.50 -8.16
C ALA A 99 -6.19 -10.89 -9.40
N LEU A 100 -5.87 -11.44 -10.56
CA LEU A 100 -6.60 -11.18 -11.80
C LEU A 100 -8.01 -11.77 -11.66
N GLY A 101 -9.07 -10.97 -11.80
CA GLY A 101 -10.42 -11.53 -11.71
C GLY A 101 -11.56 -10.59 -11.32
N GLY A 102 -11.36 -9.27 -11.34
CA GLY A 102 -12.46 -8.32 -11.10
C GLY A 102 -13.34 -8.12 -12.34
N THR A 103 -14.64 -7.88 -12.14
CA THR A 103 -15.49 -7.30 -13.19
C THR A 103 -15.36 -5.79 -13.13
N SER A 104 -14.72 -5.18 -14.12
CA SER A 104 -14.77 -3.72 -14.29
C SER A 104 -16.16 -3.27 -14.75
N SER A 105 -16.48 -2.00 -14.52
CA SER A 105 -17.67 -1.35 -15.08
C SER A 105 -17.69 -1.36 -16.62
N ASP A 106 -16.53 -1.51 -17.26
CA ASP A 106 -16.38 -1.70 -18.70
C ASP A 106 -16.39 -3.20 -19.07
N PRO A 107 -17.38 -3.68 -19.86
CA PRO A 107 -17.47 -5.06 -20.31
C PRO A 107 -16.28 -5.45 -21.19
N GLY A 108 -15.27 -6.11 -20.60
CA GLY A 108 -14.09 -6.62 -21.31
C GLY A 108 -12.76 -6.03 -20.84
N ALA A 109 -12.77 -5.03 -19.95
CA ALA A 109 -11.56 -4.57 -19.30
C ALA A 109 -11.14 -5.54 -18.16
N GLN A 110 -9.84 -5.73 -18.03
CA GLN A 110 -9.25 -6.57 -16.99
C GLN A 110 -9.12 -5.75 -15.70
N ALA A 111 -9.53 -6.32 -14.57
CA ALA A 111 -9.42 -5.69 -13.26
C ALA A 111 -8.76 -6.61 -12.25
N ILE A 112 -8.14 -5.99 -11.25
CA ILE A 112 -7.48 -6.66 -10.13
C ILE A 112 -8.37 -6.56 -8.91
N THR A 113 -8.65 -7.70 -8.28
CA THR A 113 -9.18 -7.73 -6.93
C THR A 113 -8.00 -7.73 -5.97
N MET A 114 -8.01 -6.81 -5.00
CA MET A 114 -6.97 -6.64 -4.01
C MET A 114 -7.58 -6.72 -2.61
N GLN A 115 -7.09 -7.63 -1.77
CA GLN A 115 -7.29 -7.59 -0.32
C GLN A 115 -6.11 -6.84 0.30
N LEU A 116 -6.37 -5.71 0.94
CA LEU A 116 -5.40 -4.91 1.64
C LEU A 116 -5.54 -5.13 3.15
N THR A 117 -4.47 -5.56 3.81
CA THR A 117 -4.39 -5.66 5.27
C THR A 117 -3.30 -4.73 5.79
N ILE A 118 -3.60 -3.90 6.77
CA ILE A 118 -2.68 -2.93 7.37
C ILE A 118 -2.59 -3.21 8.86
N ARG A 119 -1.37 -3.23 9.42
CA ARG A 119 -1.11 -3.32 10.86
C ARG A 119 -0.18 -2.23 11.32
N SER A 120 -0.40 -1.75 12.54
CA SER A 120 0.47 -0.77 13.19
C SER A 120 0.45 -0.89 14.70
N THR A 121 1.50 -0.37 15.34
CA THR A 121 1.51 -0.13 16.80
C THR A 121 0.58 1.01 17.25
N ASP A 122 -0.01 1.75 16.29
CA ASP A 122 -0.90 2.89 16.52
C ASP A 122 -2.11 2.84 15.57
N GLU A 123 -3.31 3.01 16.11
CA GLU A 123 -4.58 2.96 15.38
C GLU A 123 -4.70 4.06 14.32
N SER A 124 -4.25 5.29 14.64
CA SER A 124 -4.36 6.42 13.71
C SER A 124 -3.52 6.22 12.45
N ALA A 125 -2.36 5.59 12.59
CA ALA A 125 -1.52 5.22 11.47
C ALA A 125 -2.22 4.23 10.53
N VAL A 126 -2.99 3.27 11.05
CA VAL A 126 -3.76 2.33 10.22
C VAL A 126 -4.78 3.08 9.35
N GLN A 127 -5.54 4.00 9.95
CA GLN A 127 -6.58 4.76 9.26
C GLN A 127 -6.01 5.68 8.17
N VAL A 128 -4.91 6.38 8.46
CA VAL A 128 -4.25 7.27 7.50
C VAL A 128 -3.65 6.51 6.32
N ILE A 129 -3.17 5.30 6.54
CA ILE A 129 -2.57 4.49 5.48
C ILE A 129 -3.66 3.85 4.62
N ALA A 130 -4.81 3.51 5.21
CA ALA A 130 -5.97 3.02 4.47
C ALA A 130 -6.52 4.07 3.49
N SER A 131 -6.54 5.36 3.87
CA SER A 131 -7.01 6.43 2.98
C SER A 131 -6.09 6.71 1.79
N ALA A 132 -4.89 6.12 1.73
CA ALA A 132 -3.98 6.27 0.59
C ALA A 132 -4.46 5.53 -0.68
N VAL A 133 -5.41 4.60 -0.54
CA VAL A 133 -5.92 3.76 -1.64
C VAL A 133 -7.40 3.99 -1.96
N GLU A 134 -8.05 4.90 -1.22
CA GLU A 134 -9.41 5.40 -1.50
C GLU A 134 -9.39 6.46 -2.61
#